data_AF-A0A645CVS6-F1
#
_entry.id   AF-A0A645CVS6-F1
#
_cell.length_a   1.000
_cell.length_b   1.000
_cell.length_c   1.000
_cell.angle_alpha   90.00
_cell.angle_beta   90.00
_cell.angle_gamma   90.00
#
_symmetry.space_group_name_H-M   'P 1'
#
loop_
_entity.id
_entity.type
_entity.pdbx_description
1 polymer ?
#
loop_
_entity_poly.entity_id
_entity_poly.type
_entity_poly.pdbx_seq_one_letter_code
_entity_poly.pdbx_strand_id
1 'polypeptide(L)'
;MGVPRLVGVIAAPGDRRDDVTLNIGKIAGQGFDYLYIKEDLDLRGRGSGETAELLRRGALEAGFAPERIATILPEEEAVRQALENARPGDLVIVFYEKYDTVMQVIHDFAEQLSSEQGLMKTSVKLEQVVVAGVKNI
;
A
#
# COMPACT_ATOMS: atom_id res chain seq x y z
N MET A 1 20.91 -3.50 11.33
CA MET A 1 20.55 -3.81 9.94
C MET A 1 19.20 -3.17 9.69
N GLY A 2 19.18 -2.02 9.01
CA GLY A 2 17.94 -1.30 8.71
C GLY A 2 17.33 -1.80 7.41
N VAL A 3 16.03 -1.61 7.24
CA VAL A 3 15.37 -1.81 5.96
C VAL A 3 15.87 -0.71 4.99
N PRO A 4 16.36 -1.04 3.79
CA PRO A 4 16.88 -0.05 2.84
C PRO A 4 15.83 0.89 2.26
N ARG A 5 14.57 0.45 2.13
CA ARG A 5 13.47 1.25 1.58
C ARG A 5 12.12 0.81 2.15
N LEU A 6 11.34 1.76 2.64
CA LEU A 6 9.96 1.57 3.10
C LEU A 6 8.98 2.01 2.01
N VAL A 7 8.15 1.08 1.55
CA VAL A 7 7.10 1.34 0.54
C VAL A 7 5.73 1.26 1.20
N GLY A 8 4.94 2.32 1.13
CA GLY A 8 3.61 2.38 1.74
C GLY A 8 2.50 2.30 0.71
N VAL A 9 1.55 1.38 0.88
CA VAL A 9 0.26 1.36 0.17
C VAL A 9 -0.80 1.89 1.14
N ILE A 10 -1.23 3.14 0.95
CA ILE A 10 -2.03 3.87 1.93
C ILE A 10 -3.41 4.26 1.39
N ALA A 11 -4.38 4.33 2.30
CA ALA A 11 -5.71 4.88 2.09
C ALA A 11 -6.23 5.51 3.40
N ALA A 12 -7.37 6.20 3.32
CA ALA A 12 -8.07 6.73 4.48
C ALA A 12 -9.59 6.60 4.27
N PRO A 13 -10.39 6.36 5.32
CA PRO A 13 -11.84 6.32 5.20
C PRO A 13 -12.42 7.68 4.78
N GLY A 14 -13.40 7.68 3.88
CA GLY A 14 -13.97 8.93 3.36
C GLY A 14 -14.79 9.75 4.37
N ASP A 15 -15.25 9.14 5.46
CA ASP A 15 -15.96 9.83 6.55
C ASP A 15 -15.02 10.62 7.48
N ARG A 16 -13.70 10.60 7.22
CA ARG A 16 -12.75 11.44 7.93
C ARG A 16 -12.82 12.88 7.43
N ARG A 17 -12.55 13.82 8.34
CA ARG A 17 -12.42 15.24 7.98
C ARG A 17 -11.19 15.46 7.10
N ASP A 18 -11.25 16.47 6.23
CA ASP A 18 -10.16 16.81 5.31
C ASP A 18 -8.81 17.00 6.03
N ASP A 19 -8.82 17.70 7.17
CA ASP A 19 -7.62 17.99 7.96
C ASP A 19 -6.96 16.72 8.49
N VAL A 20 -7.75 15.72 8.87
CA VAL A 20 -7.26 14.42 9.32
C VAL A 20 -6.62 13.66 8.16
N THR A 21 -7.30 13.57 7.01
CA THR A 21 -6.78 12.88 5.82
C THR A 21 -5.50 13.55 5.30
N LEU A 22 -5.45 14.89 5.25
CA LEU A 22 -4.24 15.64 4.92
C LEU A 22 -3.09 15.32 5.88
N ASN A 23 -3.37 15.24 7.19
CA ASN A 23 -2.35 14.93 8.18
C ASN A 23 -1.82 13.49 8.06
N ILE A 24 -2.67 12.52 7.70
CA ILE A 24 -2.22 11.16 7.37
C ILE A 24 -1.24 11.20 6.18
N GLY A 25 -1.57 11.95 5.13
CA GLY A 25 -0.68 12.17 3.99
C GLY A 25 0.67 12.76 4.40
N LYS A 26 0.67 13.78 5.27
CA LYS A 26 1.90 14.40 5.80
C LYS A 26 2.78 13.41 6.54
N ILE A 27 2.19 12.63 7.44
CA ILE A 27 2.91 11.61 8.21
C ILE A 27 3.48 10.55 7.27
N ALA A 28 2.70 10.10 6.29
CA ALA A 28 3.17 9.12 5.30
C ALA A 28 4.36 9.66 4.48
N GLY A 29 4.31 10.92 4.04
CA GLY A 29 5.41 11.57 3.31
C GLY A 29 6.69 11.77 4.14
N GLN A 30 6.63 11.66 5.46
CA GLN A 30 7.81 11.71 6.33
C GLN A 30 8.35 10.31 6.69
N GLY A 31 7.49 9.28 6.66
CA GLY A 31 7.81 7.94 7.13
C GLY A 31 8.20 6.94 6.04
N PHE A 32 7.73 7.13 4.81
CA PHE A 32 7.96 6.21 3.70
C PHE A 32 8.96 6.78 2.68
N ASP A 33 9.57 5.90 1.89
CA ASP A 33 10.43 6.25 0.77
C ASP A 33 9.68 6.26 -0.57
N TYR A 34 8.56 5.54 -0.67
CA TYR A 34 7.68 5.51 -1.83
C TYR A 34 6.24 5.25 -1.41
N LEU A 35 5.28 5.90 -2.06
CA LEU A 35 3.86 5.81 -1.75
C LEU A 35 3.05 5.33 -2.94
N TYR A 36 2.17 4.36 -2.69
CA TYR A 36 1.03 4.01 -3.51
C TYR A 36 -0.22 4.46 -2.77
N ILE A 37 -1.00 5.36 -3.36
CA ILE A 37 -2.22 5.91 -2.76
C ILE A 37 -3.42 5.26 -3.44
N LYS A 38 -4.22 4.53 -2.66
CA LYS A 38 -5.44 3.85 -3.11
C LYS A 38 -6.68 4.42 -2.40
N GLU A 39 -7.86 3.97 -2.83
CA GLU A 39 -9.11 4.22 -2.12
C GLU A 39 -9.73 2.91 -1.63
N ASP A 40 -10.48 3.04 -0.53
CA ASP A 40 -11.36 1.97 -0.07
C ASP A 40 -12.53 1.84 -1.04
N LEU A 41 -13.08 0.63 -1.18
CA LEU A 41 -14.27 0.38 -2.00
C LEU A 41 -15.48 1.14 -1.46
N ASP A 42 -15.61 1.21 -0.12
CA ASP A 42 -16.57 2.08 0.54
C ASP A 42 -15.99 3.50 0.71
N LEU A 43 -16.40 4.41 -0.17
CA LEU A 43 -15.98 5.82 -0.17
C LEU A 43 -16.64 6.66 0.93
N ARG A 44 -17.62 6.12 1.66
CA ARG A 44 -18.27 6.78 2.81
C ARG A 44 -18.72 8.22 2.55
N GLY A 45 -19.33 8.43 1.38
CA GLY A 45 -19.96 9.70 1.00
C GLY A 45 -19.03 10.71 0.32
N ARG A 46 -17.74 10.42 0.13
CA ARG A 46 -16.86 11.20 -0.73
C ARG A 46 -16.93 10.76 -2.19
N GLY A 47 -16.56 11.69 -3.08
CA GLY A 47 -16.35 11.38 -4.49
C GLY A 47 -15.09 10.52 -4.68
N SER A 48 -15.10 9.70 -5.74
CA SER A 48 -13.91 8.93 -6.10
C SER A 48 -12.74 9.87 -6.44
N GLY A 49 -11.57 9.54 -5.90
CA GLY A 49 -10.32 10.30 -6.00
C GLY A 49 -10.17 11.40 -4.95
N GLU A 50 -11.23 11.79 -4.22
CA GLU A 50 -11.15 12.91 -3.28
C GLU A 50 -10.26 12.58 -2.07
N THR A 51 -10.40 11.38 -1.51
CA THR A 51 -9.58 10.97 -0.37
C THR A 51 -8.13 10.77 -0.81
N ALA A 52 -7.93 10.13 -1.97
CA ALA A 52 -6.60 9.94 -2.53
C ALA A 52 -5.87 11.27 -2.78
N GLU A 53 -6.57 12.28 -3.31
CA GLU A 53 -5.97 13.59 -3.55
C GLU A 53 -5.63 14.32 -2.25
N LEU A 54 -6.44 14.20 -1.19
CA LEU A 54 -6.09 14.75 0.13
C LEU A 54 -4.83 14.09 0.70
N LEU A 55 -4.71 12.76 0.62
CA LEU A 55 -3.51 12.05 1.04
C LEU A 55 -2.28 12.50 0.24
N ARG A 56 -2.42 12.59 -1.09
CA ARG A 56 -1.35 13.02 -1.99
C ARG A 56 -0.91 14.44 -1.66
N ARG A 57 -1.84 15.37 -1.51
CA ARG A 57 -1.56 16.76 -1.10
C ARG A 57 -0.83 16.82 0.24
N GLY A 58 -1.27 16.04 1.23
CA GLY A 58 -0.59 15.96 2.52
C GLY A 58 0.87 15.54 2.39
N ALA A 59 1.15 14.49 1.61
CA ALA A 59 2.51 14.02 1.38
C ALA A 59 3.38 15.10 0.68
N LEU A 60 2.84 15.76 -0.35
CA LEU A 60 3.52 16.85 -1.05
C LEU A 60 3.80 18.06 -0.13
N GLU A 61 2.85 18.44 0.72
CA GLU A 61 3.01 19.51 1.72
C GLU A 61 4.11 19.19 2.75
N ALA A 62 4.40 17.91 3.00
CA ALA A 62 5.52 17.47 3.83
C ALA A 62 6.88 17.47 3.11
N GLY A 63 6.92 17.87 1.84
CA GLY A 63 8.13 17.89 1.01
C GLY A 63 8.44 16.55 0.33
N PHE A 64 7.48 15.63 0.28
CA PHE A 64 7.67 14.35 -0.39
C PHE A 64 7.74 14.52 -1.91
N ALA A 65 8.66 13.83 -2.58
CA ALA A 65 8.89 13.99 -4.00
C ALA A 65 7.69 13.45 -4.82
N PRO A 66 7.09 14.25 -5.73
CA PRO A 66 5.95 13.80 -6.54
C PRO A 66 6.19 12.52 -7.32
N GLU A 67 7.42 12.31 -7.80
CA GLU A 67 7.82 11.13 -8.58
C GLU A 67 7.91 9.85 -7.75
N ARG A 68 7.81 9.98 -6.42
CA ARG A 68 7.76 8.85 -5.46
C ARG A 68 6.35 8.55 -4.98
N ILE A 69 5.34 9.15 -5.62
CA ILE A 69 3.93 8.90 -5.34
C ILE A 69 3.26 8.35 -6.61
N ALA A 70 2.62 7.19 -6.49
CA ALA A 70 1.68 6.68 -7.50
C ALA A 70 0.27 6.68 -6.91
N THR A 71 -0.69 7.31 -7.58
CA THR A 71 -2.12 7.23 -7.20
C THR A 71 -2.80 6.17 -8.06
N ILE A 72 -3.23 5.09 -7.43
CA ILE A 72 -3.86 3.93 -8.06
C ILE A 72 -5.07 3.58 -7.22
N LEU A 73 -6.25 4.04 -7.65
CA LEU A 73 -7.46 3.96 -6.81
C LEU A 73 -7.87 2.53 -6.45
N PRO A 74 -7.84 1.54 -7.37
CA PRO A 74 -8.20 0.16 -7.03
C PRO A 74 -7.18 -0.49 -6.08
N GLU A 75 -7.64 -0.99 -4.93
CA GLU A 75 -6.78 -1.60 -3.89
C GLU A 75 -5.89 -2.72 -4.45
N GLU A 76 -6.47 -3.66 -5.19
CA GLU A 76 -5.74 -4.80 -5.74
C GLU A 76 -4.60 -4.38 -6.66
N GLU A 77 -4.84 -3.38 -7.49
CA GLU A 77 -3.86 -2.87 -8.46
C GLU A 77 -2.75 -2.08 -7.75
N ALA A 78 -3.08 -1.31 -6.72
CA ALA A 78 -2.09 -0.58 -5.92
C ALA A 78 -1.15 -1.54 -5.19
N VAL A 79 -1.69 -2.62 -4.61
CA VAL A 79 -0.89 -3.66 -3.96
C VAL A 79 -0.04 -4.41 -4.98
N ARG A 80 -0.63 -4.82 -6.12
CA ARG A 80 0.08 -5.52 -7.19
C ARG A 80 1.28 -4.72 -7.70
N GLN A 81 1.07 -3.45 -8.05
CA GLN A 81 2.15 -2.59 -8.53
C GLN A 81 3.20 -2.33 -7.45
N ALA A 82 2.82 -2.23 -6.17
CA ALA A 82 3.78 -2.10 -5.08
C ALA A 82 4.69 -3.33 -4.97
N LEU A 83 4.14 -4.53 -5.14
CA LEU A 83 4.90 -5.79 -5.14
C LEU A 83 5.79 -5.94 -6.37
N GLU A 84 5.26 -5.66 -7.58
CA GLU A 84 6.01 -5.77 -8.84
C GLU A 84 7.20 -4.79 -8.91
N ASN A 85 7.06 -3.61 -8.31
CA ASN A 85 8.13 -2.59 -8.27
C ASN A 85 9.00 -2.67 -7.00
N ALA A 86 8.71 -3.61 -6.10
CA ALA A 86 9.53 -3.83 -4.91
C ALA A 86 10.90 -4.37 -5.31
N ARG A 87 11.93 -3.90 -4.61
CA ARG A 87 13.31 -4.34 -4.80
C ARG A 87 13.73 -5.30 -3.69
N PRO A 88 14.73 -6.17 -3.92
CA PRO A 88 15.28 -6.99 -2.84
C PRO A 88 15.67 -6.15 -1.63
N GLY A 89 15.07 -6.45 -0.48
CA GLY A 89 15.28 -5.74 0.78
C GLY A 89 14.24 -4.66 1.08
N ASP A 90 13.35 -4.29 0.16
CA ASP A 90 12.25 -3.37 0.44
C ASP A 90 11.29 -3.99 1.48
N LEU A 91 10.71 -3.14 2.35
CA LEU A 91 9.55 -3.51 3.16
C LEU A 91 8.31 -2.81 2.60
N VAL A 92 7.36 -3.60 2.11
CA VAL A 92 6.06 -3.11 1.64
C VAL A 92 5.07 -3.17 2.81
N ILE A 93 4.47 -2.03 3.16
CA ILE A 93 3.47 -1.88 4.21
C ILE A 93 2.14 -1.54 3.57
N VAL A 94 1.11 -2.36 3.80
CA VAL A 94 -0.21 -2.21 3.19
C VAL A 94 -1.26 -1.88 4.25
N PHE A 95 -1.94 -0.74 4.07
CA PHE A 95 -3.13 -0.38 4.84
C PHE A 95 -4.37 -0.82 4.05
N TYR A 96 -4.89 -1.99 4.39
CA TYR A 96 -5.98 -2.65 3.66
C TYR A 96 -7.36 -2.29 4.20
N GLU A 97 -8.37 -2.32 3.33
CA GLU A 97 -9.77 -2.34 3.74
C GLU A 97 -10.23 -3.78 4.01
N LYS A 98 -9.96 -4.69 3.05
CA LYS A 98 -10.32 -6.11 3.14
C LYS A 98 -9.09 -6.98 3.12
N TYR A 99 -8.94 -7.78 4.19
CA TYR A 99 -7.81 -8.68 4.36
C TYR A 99 -7.69 -9.68 3.20
N ASP A 100 -8.81 -10.32 2.83
CA ASP A 100 -8.81 -11.37 1.81
C ASP A 100 -8.39 -10.84 0.43
N THR A 101 -8.81 -9.62 0.09
CA THR A 101 -8.44 -8.95 -1.17
C THR A 101 -6.92 -8.79 -1.29
N VAL A 102 -6.27 -8.26 -0.25
CA VAL A 102 -4.81 -8.07 -0.26
C VAL A 102 -4.07 -9.39 -0.22
N MET A 103 -4.53 -10.36 0.58
CA MET A 103 -3.90 -11.68 0.64
C MET A 103 -3.98 -12.41 -0.69
N GLN A 104 -5.11 -12.34 -1.39
CA GLN A 104 -5.26 -12.95 -2.71
C GLN A 104 -4.23 -12.37 -3.71
N VAL A 105 -4.05 -11.05 -3.74
CA VAL A 105 -3.03 -10.42 -4.61
C VAL A 105 -1.62 -10.89 -4.25
N ILE A 106 -1.29 -11.00 -2.97
CA ILE A 106 0.02 -11.51 -2.51
C ILE A 106 0.22 -12.97 -2.94
N HIS A 107 -0.82 -13.81 -2.83
CA HIS A 107 -0.78 -15.20 -3.26
C HIS A 107 -0.57 -15.31 -4.77
N ASP A 108 -1.38 -14.60 -5.56
CA ASP A 108 -1.29 -14.61 -7.03
C ASP A 108 0.11 -14.14 -7.50
N PHE A 109 0.64 -13.08 -6.90
CA PHE A 109 1.98 -12.58 -7.19
C PHE A 109 3.07 -13.62 -6.85
N ALA A 110 2.96 -14.30 -5.71
CA ALA A 110 3.89 -15.34 -5.32
C ALA A 110 3.87 -16.57 -6.25
N GLU A 111 2.68 -16.95 -6.74
CA GLU A 111 2.53 -18.03 -7.72
C GLU A 111 3.14 -17.67 -9.07
N GLN A 112 2.92 -16.43 -9.54
CA GLN A 112 3.51 -15.92 -10.78
C GLN A 112 5.05 -15.96 -10.73
N LEU A 113 5.67 -15.42 -9.67
CA LEU A 113 7.12 -15.48 -9.47
C LEU A 113 7.67 -16.91 -9.50
N SER A 114 6.92 -17.86 -8.92
CA SER A 114 7.31 -19.27 -8.89
C SER A 114 7.26 -19.92 -10.28
N SER A 115 6.32 -19.48 -11.13
CA SER A 115 6.12 -20.01 -12.48
C SER A 115 7.15 -19.49 -13.50
N GLU A 116 7.58 -18.23 -13.38
CA GLU A 116 8.53 -17.60 -14.29
C GLU A 116 9.97 -18.10 -14.10
N GLN A 117 10.32 -18.59 -12.91
CA GLN A 117 11.68 -19.00 -12.57
C GLN A 117 12.06 -20.45 -12.92
N GLY A 118 11.21 -21.22 -13.61
CA GLY A 118 11.55 -22.52 -14.22
C GLY A 118 12.44 -23.44 -13.35
N LEU A 119 11.84 -24.14 -12.37
CA LEU A 119 12.47 -25.09 -11.42
C LEU A 119 13.39 -24.49 -10.33
N MET A 120 12.74 -23.99 -9.27
CA MET A 120 12.90 -24.55 -7.91
C MET A 120 11.59 -24.27 -7.18
N LYS A 121 11.04 -25.23 -6.44
CA LYS A 121 9.98 -24.98 -5.46
C LYS A 121 10.54 -24.09 -4.35
N THR A 122 10.83 -22.85 -4.63
CA THR A 122 10.87 -21.82 -3.61
C THR A 122 9.43 -21.39 -3.49
N SER A 123 8.61 -22.17 -2.77
CA SER A 123 7.38 -21.61 -2.21
C SER A 123 7.81 -20.29 -1.59
N VAL A 124 7.28 -19.17 -2.08
CA VAL A 124 7.37 -17.91 -1.34
C VAL A 124 6.82 -18.26 0.04
N LYS A 125 7.72 -18.37 1.02
CA LYS A 125 7.34 -18.74 2.37
C LYS A 125 6.56 -17.54 2.88
N LEU A 126 5.24 -17.69 2.98
CA LEU A 126 4.34 -16.75 3.68
C LEU A 126 4.84 -16.42 5.11
N GLU A 127 5.80 -17.19 5.63
CA GLU A 127 6.62 -16.86 6.81
C GLU A 127 7.22 -15.44 6.78
N GLN A 128 7.39 -14.81 5.61
CA GLN A 128 7.90 -13.44 5.47
C GLN A 128 6.80 -12.36 5.47
N VAL A 129 5.52 -12.76 5.39
CA VAL A 129 4.40 -11.83 5.52
C VAL A 129 4.03 -11.71 6.99
N VAL A 130 4.24 -10.54 7.56
CA VAL A 130 3.81 -10.23 8.92
C VAL A 130 2.48 -9.49 8.85
N VAL A 131 1.41 -10.14 9.32
CA VAL A 131 0.10 -9.52 9.48
C VAL A 131 -0.03 -9.10 10.94
N ALA A 132 -0.23 -7.81 11.18
CA ALA A 132 -0.52 -7.26 12.49
C ALA A 132 -1.94 -6.69 12.50
N GLY A 133 -2.78 -7.18 13.41
CA GLY A 133 -4.16 -6.73 13.55
C GLY A 133 -4.78 -7.25 14.83
N VAL A 134 -5.77 -6.52 15.35
CA VAL A 134 -6.57 -6.98 16.50
C VAL A 134 -7.68 -7.86 15.96
N LYS A 135 -7.60 -9.16 16.25
CA LYS A 135 -8.69 -10.10 15.96
C LYS A 135 -9.80 -9.84 16.99
N ASN A 136 -10.82 -9.08 16.60
CA ASN A 136 -12.06 -9.06 17.38
C ASN A 136 -12.77 -10.40 17.10
N ILE A 137 -12.63 -11.32 18.06
CA ILE A 137 -13.44 -12.54 18.16
C ILE A 137 -14.81 -12.14 18.67
#